data_AF-A0A2J6HHL6-F1
#
_entry.id   AF-A0A2J6HHL6-F1
#
_cell.length_a   1.000
_cell.length_b   1.000
_cell.length_c   1.000
_cell.angle_alpha   90.00
_cell.angle_beta   90.00
_cell.angle_gamma   90.00
#
_symmetry.space_group_name_H-M   'P 1'
#
loop_
_entity.id
_entity.type
_entity.pdbx_description
1 polymer ?
#
loop_
_entity_poly.entity_id
_entity_poly.type
_entity_poly.pdbx_seq_one_letter_code
_entity_poly.pdbx_strand_id
1 'polypeptide(L)'
;MKLIQFAFAIITGVIVFNACTTDFDINGDYKETTVVYGILDPTEQYQYIRINRAFLGEGNALQFAQIPDSSNYPYILDVIIQGINSSGQVVSTSLSTDTIWVYKESDVFYSGYQPIYRIKMPFVKMELNDSVFLDDAYTYKLRIVNPITGNVIESTTPVINAFTIDKPIYNYLNPRINFGPDASANIEWESPVNGKRFEVKFIFTYYELYDSNPTDTITKTMTWNVGTITSSDLFGGEEMLMSYNNHDFYYLLGAQLEERNDVERRPGIVELNVTVGTDELNTYININNTSSSIIQERPQFTNISNGMGIFTSRFEISRTYKLNSTAVDTLMFGQYTKNLSFEQYWNN
;
A
#
# COMPACT_ATOMS: atom_id res chain seq x y z
N MET A 1 44.12 -10.48 76.01
CA MET A 1 43.45 -9.56 75.07
C MET A 1 44.17 -9.43 73.70
N LYS A 2 44.75 -10.52 73.15
CA LYS A 2 45.40 -10.51 71.82
C LYS A 2 44.95 -11.65 70.89
N LEU A 3 44.07 -12.54 71.34
CA LEU A 3 43.57 -13.67 70.55
C LEU A 3 42.20 -13.40 69.87
N ILE A 4 41.53 -12.29 70.19
CA ILE A 4 40.23 -11.93 69.61
C ILE A 4 40.37 -11.01 68.38
N GLN A 5 41.51 -10.33 68.22
CA GLN A 5 41.77 -9.45 67.07
C GLN A 5 42.22 -10.21 65.81
N PHE A 6 42.65 -11.47 65.92
CA PHE A 6 43.02 -12.29 64.76
C PHE A 6 41.83 -13.05 64.14
N ALA A 7 40.78 -13.31 64.93
CA ALA A 7 39.54 -13.93 64.42
C ALA A 7 38.71 -12.94 63.57
N PHE A 8 38.83 -11.64 63.83
CA PHE A 8 38.13 -10.61 63.06
C PHE A 8 38.79 -10.27 61.73
N ALA A 9 40.06 -10.64 61.53
CA ALA A 9 40.80 -10.41 60.27
C ALA A 9 40.66 -11.55 59.25
N ILE A 10 40.16 -12.72 59.66
CA ILE A 10 39.97 -13.89 58.79
C ILE A 10 38.52 -13.97 58.27
N ILE A 11 37.56 -13.35 58.97
CA ILE A 11 36.15 -13.34 58.56
C ILE A 11 35.84 -12.25 57.51
N THR A 12 36.75 -11.28 57.28
CA THR A 12 36.58 -10.22 56.28
C THR A 12 37.15 -10.55 54.90
N GLY A 13 37.66 -11.77 54.68
CA GLY A 13 38.41 -12.16 53.47
C GLY A 13 37.72 -13.16 52.53
N VAL A 14 36.43 -13.46 52.71
CA VAL A 14 35.70 -14.47 51.90
C VAL A 14 34.35 -13.92 51.42
N ILE A 15 34.34 -12.69 50.87
CA ILE A 15 33.19 -12.15 50.12
C ILE A 15 33.67 -11.59 48.78
N VAL A 16 34.48 -12.37 48.06
CA VAL A 16 34.81 -12.03 46.67
C VAL A 16 34.62 -13.30 45.85
N PHE A 17 33.91 -13.15 44.73
CA PHE A 17 33.61 -14.16 43.69
C PHE A 17 32.33 -14.98 43.85
N ASN A 18 31.20 -14.35 44.20
CA ASN A 18 29.98 -14.63 43.43
C ASN A 18 30.02 -13.69 42.22
N ALA A 19 30.78 -14.07 41.21
CA ALA A 19 30.56 -13.54 39.87
C ALA A 19 29.20 -14.13 39.43
N CYS A 20 28.11 -13.42 39.70
CA CYS A 20 26.90 -13.62 38.92
C CYS A 20 27.32 -13.38 37.48
N THR A 21 27.43 -14.44 36.69
CA THR A 21 27.48 -14.32 35.23
C THR A 21 26.17 -13.66 34.85
N THR A 22 26.20 -12.35 34.61
CA THR A 22 25.15 -11.72 33.83
C THR A 22 25.40 -12.14 32.39
N ASP A 23 25.18 -13.43 32.09
CA ASP A 23 24.89 -13.87 30.74
C ASP A 23 23.51 -13.28 30.44
N PHE A 24 23.52 -11.99 30.12
CA PHE A 24 22.40 -11.34 29.49
C PHE A 24 22.37 -11.90 28.08
N ASP A 25 21.58 -12.95 27.89
CA ASP A 25 21.28 -13.41 26.54
C ASP A 25 20.60 -12.24 25.83
N ILE A 26 21.31 -11.69 24.83
CA ILE A 26 20.80 -10.60 24.00
C ILE A 26 19.53 -11.06 23.28
N ASN A 27 19.38 -12.37 23.10
CA ASN A 27 18.21 -13.00 22.54
C ASN A 27 17.38 -13.63 23.68
N GLY A 28 16.13 -13.19 23.86
CA GLY A 28 15.19 -13.94 24.70
C GLY A 28 14.83 -15.30 24.07
N ASP A 29 14.10 -16.14 24.80
CA ASP A 29 13.56 -17.40 24.27
C ASP A 29 12.84 -17.13 22.93
N TYR A 30 13.21 -17.88 21.88
CA TYR A 30 12.62 -17.70 20.55
C TYR A 30 11.10 -17.89 20.62
N LYS A 31 10.37 -16.80 20.38
CA LYS A 31 8.93 -16.83 20.20
C LYS A 31 8.61 -16.65 18.71
N GLU A 32 8.05 -17.70 18.12
CA GLU A 32 7.51 -17.65 16.76
C GLU A 32 6.54 -16.46 16.64
N THR A 33 6.94 -15.48 15.83
CA THR A 33 6.15 -14.26 15.60
C THR A 33 5.81 -14.20 14.12
N THR A 34 4.53 -14.29 13.79
CA THR A 34 4.05 -14.18 12.40
C THR A 34 3.88 -12.71 12.04
N VAL A 35 4.41 -12.30 10.89
CA VAL A 35 4.24 -10.96 10.33
C VAL A 35 3.30 -11.05 9.13
N VAL A 36 2.19 -10.31 9.16
CA VAL A 36 1.10 -10.38 8.19
C VAL A 36 0.93 -9.03 7.51
N TYR A 37 0.86 -9.02 6.19
CA TYR A 37 0.44 -7.87 5.41
C TYR A 37 -0.72 -8.28 4.51
N GLY A 38 -1.86 -7.64 4.69
CA GLY A 38 -3.03 -7.81 3.84
C GLY A 38 -3.78 -6.50 3.69
N ILE A 39 -4.06 -6.13 2.44
CA ILE A 39 -4.89 -4.97 2.10
C ILE A 39 -5.99 -5.52 1.21
N LEU A 40 -7.20 -5.59 1.75
CA LEU A 40 -8.37 -6.06 1.02
C LEU A 40 -8.85 -5.01 0.04
N ASP A 41 -9.38 -5.46 -1.10
CA ASP A 41 -9.97 -4.60 -2.12
C ASP A 41 -11.33 -5.18 -2.55
N PRO A 42 -12.46 -4.51 -2.27
CA PRO A 42 -13.79 -5.10 -2.46
C PRO A 42 -14.15 -5.38 -3.92
N THR A 43 -13.50 -4.73 -4.88
CA THR A 43 -13.75 -4.95 -6.32
C THR A 43 -12.86 -6.05 -6.90
N GLU A 44 -11.94 -6.62 -6.11
CA GLU A 44 -11.04 -7.68 -6.55
C GLU A 44 -11.52 -9.08 -6.13
N GLN A 45 -11.58 -10.02 -7.08
CA GLN A 45 -11.95 -11.40 -6.77
C GLN A 45 -10.88 -12.11 -5.91
N TYR A 46 -9.61 -11.78 -6.16
CA TYR A 46 -8.47 -12.41 -5.52
C TYR A 46 -7.81 -11.44 -4.55
N GLN A 47 -7.81 -11.83 -3.27
CA GLN A 47 -7.19 -11.07 -2.19
C GLN A 47 -5.80 -11.65 -1.91
N TYR A 48 -4.83 -10.78 -1.62
CA TYR A 48 -3.43 -11.18 -1.44
C TYR A 48 -2.94 -10.90 -0.03
N ILE A 49 -2.46 -11.94 0.64
CA ILE A 49 -1.92 -11.86 2.00
C ILE A 49 -0.47 -12.34 2.00
N ARG A 50 0.46 -11.46 2.37
CA ARG A 50 1.86 -11.82 2.60
C ARG A 50 2.03 -12.23 4.06
N ILE A 51 2.46 -13.46 4.28
CA ILE A 51 2.72 -13.99 5.62
C ILE A 51 4.19 -14.37 5.73
N ASN A 52 4.88 -13.78 6.70
CA ASN A 52 6.27 -14.02 7.06
C ASN A 52 6.37 -14.53 8.49
N ARG A 53 7.52 -15.09 8.84
CA ARG A 53 7.93 -15.29 10.24
C ARG A 53 9.08 -14.34 10.58
N ALA A 54 9.08 -13.83 11.80
CA ALA A 54 10.23 -13.15 12.36
C ALA A 54 11.32 -14.18 12.68
N PHE A 55 12.57 -13.76 12.52
CA PHE A 55 13.75 -14.53 12.89
C PHE A 55 14.48 -13.83 14.03
N LEU A 56 14.96 -14.62 14.97
CA LEU A 56 15.90 -14.24 16.01
C LEU A 56 16.95 -15.35 16.06
N GLY A 57 18.22 -14.99 16.06
CA GLY A 57 19.30 -15.96 16.04
C GLY A 57 20.62 -15.33 16.47
N GLU A 58 21.54 -16.15 16.95
CA GLU A 58 22.90 -15.71 17.26
C GLU A 58 23.66 -15.45 15.96
N GLY A 59 23.91 -14.16 15.66
CA GLY A 59 24.64 -13.76 14.47
C GLY A 59 24.18 -12.43 13.89
N ASN A 60 24.61 -12.15 12.66
CA ASN A 60 24.27 -10.90 11.98
C ASN A 60 22.87 -11.00 11.35
N ALA A 61 21.91 -10.25 11.89
CA ALA A 61 20.54 -10.20 11.38
C ALA A 61 20.45 -9.81 9.88
N LEU A 62 21.39 -9.00 9.37
CA LEU A 62 21.44 -8.65 7.94
C LEU A 62 21.84 -9.85 7.07
N GLN A 63 22.63 -10.79 7.59
CA GLN A 63 22.94 -12.03 6.87
C GLN A 63 21.74 -12.97 6.88
N PHE A 64 21.03 -13.08 8.00
CA PHE A 64 19.80 -13.88 8.07
C PHE A 64 18.69 -13.32 7.18
N ALA A 65 18.55 -12.00 7.09
CA ALA A 65 17.57 -11.35 6.21
C ALA A 65 17.72 -11.76 4.73
N GLN A 66 18.94 -12.12 4.31
CA GLN A 66 19.28 -12.57 2.96
C GLN A 66 18.98 -14.06 2.70
N ILE A 67 18.55 -14.81 3.72
CA ILE A 67 18.24 -16.24 3.59
C ILE A 67 16.71 -16.40 3.52
N PRO A 68 16.16 -17.01 2.45
CA PRO A 68 14.70 -17.16 2.29
C PRO A 68 14.00 -17.84 3.47
N ASP A 69 14.61 -18.88 4.03
CA ASP A 69 14.06 -19.67 5.14
C ASP A 69 13.99 -18.89 6.46
N SER A 70 14.70 -17.76 6.56
CA SER A 70 14.61 -16.89 7.74
C SER A 70 13.29 -16.14 7.79
N SER A 71 12.71 -15.76 6.65
CA SER A 71 11.44 -15.00 6.61
C SER A 71 10.24 -15.82 6.18
N ASN A 72 10.43 -16.96 5.51
CA ASN A 72 9.34 -17.80 5.02
C ASN A 72 9.09 -19.01 5.92
N TYR A 73 7.84 -19.47 5.94
CA TYR A 73 7.49 -20.77 6.50
C TYR A 73 7.88 -21.89 5.52
N PRO A 74 8.47 -23.01 5.99
CA PRO A 74 8.81 -24.14 5.14
C PRO A 74 7.60 -25.03 4.79
N TYR A 75 6.40 -24.64 5.23
CA TYR A 75 5.13 -25.34 5.02
C TYR A 75 4.00 -24.34 4.82
N ILE A 76 2.85 -24.84 4.36
CA ILE A 76 1.66 -24.02 4.10
C ILE A 76 0.87 -23.83 5.40
N LEU A 77 0.43 -22.60 5.66
CA LEU A 77 -0.47 -22.24 6.75
C LEU A 77 -1.92 -22.38 6.28
N ASP A 78 -2.84 -22.68 7.20
CA ASP A 78 -4.27 -22.64 6.91
C ASP A 78 -4.75 -21.19 7.02
N VAL A 79 -5.09 -20.58 5.88
CA VAL A 79 -5.42 -19.15 5.77
C VAL A 79 -6.80 -18.99 5.14
N ILE A 80 -7.70 -18.35 5.88
CA ILE A 80 -9.06 -18.06 5.42
C ILE A 80 -9.45 -16.61 5.72
N ILE A 81 -10.38 -16.10 4.92
CA ILE A 81 -11.09 -14.84 5.16
C ILE A 81 -12.56 -15.14 5.37
N GLN A 82 -13.16 -14.56 6.41
CA GLN A 82 -14.57 -14.72 6.75
C GLN A 82 -15.26 -13.35 6.82
N GLY A 83 -16.42 -13.22 6.19
CA GLY A 83 -17.31 -12.06 6.36
C GLY A 83 -18.19 -12.26 7.58
N ILE A 84 -18.18 -11.29 8.49
CA ILE A 84 -18.93 -11.29 9.75
C ILE A 84 -19.95 -10.16 9.70
N ASN A 85 -21.23 -10.50 9.88
CA ASN A 85 -22.29 -9.50 9.93
C ASN A 85 -22.35 -8.76 11.28
N SER A 86 -23.25 -7.78 11.40
CA SER A 86 -23.43 -6.99 12.63
C SER A 86 -23.89 -7.81 13.85
N SER A 87 -24.45 -9.01 13.67
CA SER A 87 -24.80 -9.92 14.77
C SER A 87 -23.64 -10.84 15.21
N GLY A 88 -22.46 -10.71 14.58
CA GLY A 88 -21.28 -11.52 14.89
C GLY A 88 -21.28 -12.90 14.22
N GLN A 89 -22.19 -13.16 13.28
CA GLN A 89 -22.28 -14.43 12.57
C GLN A 89 -21.42 -14.41 11.32
N VAL A 90 -20.76 -15.54 11.04
CA VAL A 90 -20.07 -15.76 9.77
C VAL A 90 -21.12 -15.98 8.67
N VAL A 91 -21.13 -15.06 7.70
CA VAL A 91 -22.09 -15.04 6.58
C VAL A 91 -21.41 -15.28 5.23
N SER A 92 -20.09 -15.14 5.17
CA SER A 92 -19.28 -15.44 3.99
C SER A 92 -17.96 -16.07 4.41
N THR A 93 -17.40 -16.92 3.57
CA THR A 93 -16.07 -17.52 3.75
C THR A 93 -15.40 -17.63 2.40
N SER A 94 -14.08 -17.42 2.36
CA SER A 94 -13.25 -17.60 1.18
C SER A 94 -13.48 -18.97 0.51
N LEU A 95 -13.55 -18.97 -0.82
CA LEU A 95 -13.82 -20.19 -1.60
C LEU A 95 -12.62 -21.13 -1.67
N SER A 96 -11.44 -20.56 -1.83
CA SER A 96 -10.19 -21.30 -1.95
C SER A 96 -9.00 -20.40 -1.62
N THR A 97 -7.94 -21.01 -1.11
CA THR A 97 -6.66 -20.35 -0.87
C THR A 97 -5.57 -21.14 -1.59
N ASP A 98 -4.76 -20.47 -2.39
CA ASP A 98 -3.53 -21.01 -2.96
C ASP A 98 -2.33 -20.09 -2.68
N THR A 99 -1.15 -20.48 -3.16
CA THR A 99 0.08 -19.70 -3.03
C THR A 99 0.62 -19.37 -4.41
N ILE A 100 0.85 -18.09 -4.66
CA ILE A 100 1.57 -17.60 -5.84
C ILE A 100 2.97 -17.15 -5.44
N TRP A 101 3.85 -17.08 -6.43
CA TRP A 101 5.26 -16.72 -6.24
C TRP A 101 5.56 -15.45 -7.02
N VAL A 102 5.93 -14.38 -6.31
CA VAL A 102 6.22 -13.09 -6.92
C VAL A 102 7.70 -12.78 -6.74
N TYR A 103 8.40 -12.52 -7.84
CA TYR A 103 9.80 -12.14 -7.79
C TYR A 103 9.94 -10.72 -7.25
N LYS A 104 10.85 -10.53 -6.29
CA LYS A 104 11.15 -9.22 -5.69
C LYS A 104 12.66 -9.05 -5.55
N GLU A 105 13.15 -7.90 -6.01
CA GLU A 105 14.50 -7.42 -5.73
C GLU A 105 14.54 -6.69 -4.39
N SER A 106 15.61 -6.90 -3.62
CA SER A 106 15.83 -6.25 -2.34
C SER A 106 17.32 -6.15 -2.00
N ASP A 107 17.71 -5.01 -1.45
CA ASP A 107 19.09 -4.79 -0.98
C ASP A 107 19.33 -5.40 0.42
N VAL A 108 18.32 -5.37 1.30
CA VAL A 108 18.43 -5.72 2.72
C VAL A 108 17.89 -7.12 3.02
N PHE A 109 16.80 -7.51 2.36
CA PHE A 109 16.24 -8.85 2.46
C PHE A 109 16.62 -9.68 1.23
N TYR A 110 16.34 -10.98 1.25
CA TYR A 110 16.60 -11.84 0.11
C TYR A 110 15.85 -11.37 -1.14
N SER A 111 16.57 -11.34 -2.26
CA SER A 111 16.00 -11.18 -3.59
C SER A 111 15.56 -12.55 -4.12
N GLY A 112 14.39 -12.62 -4.74
CA GLY A 112 13.86 -13.88 -5.28
C GLY A 112 12.34 -13.99 -5.27
N TYR A 113 11.85 -15.18 -5.58
CA TYR A 113 10.43 -15.50 -5.53
C TYR A 113 9.94 -15.60 -4.09
N GLN A 114 9.02 -14.74 -3.72
CA GLN A 114 8.38 -14.71 -2.40
C GLN A 114 6.98 -15.32 -2.47
N PRO A 115 6.61 -16.19 -1.51
CA PRO A 115 5.27 -16.77 -1.47
C PRO A 115 4.24 -15.75 -0.98
N ILE A 116 3.12 -15.65 -1.69
CA ILE A 116 1.96 -14.82 -1.32
C ILE A 116 0.72 -15.70 -1.36
N TYR A 117 -0.07 -15.66 -0.29
CA TYR A 117 -1.35 -16.35 -0.25
C TYR A 117 -2.35 -15.57 -1.10
N ARG A 118 -2.96 -16.24 -2.06
CA ARG A 118 -4.01 -15.69 -2.91
C ARG A 118 -5.32 -16.38 -2.57
N ILE A 119 -6.29 -15.58 -2.13
CA ILE A 119 -7.55 -16.03 -1.54
C ILE A 119 -8.68 -15.61 -2.47
N LYS A 120 -9.45 -16.58 -2.96
CA LYS A 120 -10.56 -16.33 -3.87
C LYS A 120 -11.84 -16.05 -3.08
N MET A 121 -12.47 -14.91 -3.34
CA MET A 121 -13.73 -14.52 -2.72
C MET A 121 -14.93 -14.80 -3.64
N PRO A 122 -16.11 -15.12 -3.09
CA PRO A 122 -17.33 -15.26 -3.87
C PRO A 122 -17.81 -13.90 -4.38
N PHE A 123 -18.45 -13.89 -5.56
CA PHE A 123 -19.19 -12.72 -6.02
C PHE A 123 -20.34 -12.42 -5.04
N VAL A 124 -20.50 -11.14 -4.70
CA VAL A 124 -21.54 -10.66 -3.78
C VAL A 124 -22.64 -9.93 -4.55
N LYS A 125 -22.28 -8.81 -5.19
CA LYS A 125 -23.22 -7.89 -5.84
C LYS A 125 -22.53 -7.12 -6.97
N MET A 126 -23.33 -6.43 -7.78
CA MET A 126 -22.83 -5.39 -8.67
C MET A 126 -23.06 -4.02 -8.03
N GLU A 127 -22.07 -3.14 -8.11
CA GLU A 127 -22.12 -1.78 -7.58
C GLU A 127 -21.26 -0.87 -8.45
N LEU A 128 -21.76 0.33 -8.78
CA LEU A 128 -21.07 1.30 -9.67
C LEU A 128 -20.58 0.70 -11.01
N ASN A 129 -21.31 -0.28 -11.57
CA ASN A 129 -20.95 -1.05 -12.78
C ASN A 129 -19.74 -1.97 -12.64
N ASP A 130 -19.31 -2.27 -11.41
CA ASP A 130 -18.24 -3.23 -11.13
C ASP A 130 -18.76 -4.41 -10.30
N SER A 131 -18.00 -5.51 -10.30
CA SER A 131 -18.25 -6.68 -9.48
C SER A 131 -17.68 -6.48 -8.08
N VAL A 132 -18.51 -6.67 -7.06
CA VAL A 132 -18.11 -6.62 -5.66
C VAL A 132 -17.97 -8.04 -5.11
N PHE A 133 -16.86 -8.30 -4.45
CA PHE A 133 -16.50 -9.59 -3.84
C PHE A 133 -16.41 -9.51 -2.31
N LEU A 134 -16.38 -8.29 -1.76
CA LEU A 134 -16.46 -8.04 -0.32
C LEU A 134 -17.60 -7.05 -0.03
N ASP A 135 -18.60 -7.46 0.74
CA ASP A 135 -19.77 -6.64 1.09
C ASP A 135 -19.40 -5.63 2.18
N ASP A 136 -19.68 -4.35 1.93
CA ASP A 136 -19.47 -3.25 2.87
C ASP A 136 -20.41 -3.31 4.09
N ALA A 137 -21.41 -4.18 4.07
CA ALA A 137 -22.23 -4.51 5.24
C ALA A 137 -21.52 -5.40 6.28
N TYR A 138 -20.35 -5.96 5.96
CA TYR A 138 -19.64 -6.95 6.80
C TYR A 138 -18.27 -6.46 7.26
N THR A 139 -17.85 -6.95 8.42
CA THR A 139 -16.45 -6.90 8.85
C THR A 139 -15.75 -8.17 8.43
N TYR A 140 -14.57 -8.06 7.81
CA TYR A 140 -13.82 -9.20 7.34
C TYR A 140 -12.77 -9.62 8.35
N LYS A 141 -12.78 -10.90 8.71
CA LYS A 141 -11.82 -11.53 9.62
C LYS A 141 -10.84 -12.39 8.84
N LEU A 142 -9.55 -12.07 8.98
CA LEU A 142 -8.45 -12.95 8.60
C LEU A 142 -8.20 -13.93 9.74
N ARG A 143 -8.09 -15.21 9.42
CA ARG A 143 -7.67 -16.25 10.37
C ARG A 143 -6.59 -17.10 9.72
N ILE A 144 -5.44 -17.19 10.39
CA ILE A 144 -4.28 -17.96 9.99
C ILE A 144 -3.99 -18.98 11.09
N VAL A 145 -3.87 -20.26 10.74
CA VAL A 145 -3.49 -21.33 11.67
C VAL A 145 -2.17 -21.93 11.23
N ASN A 146 -1.23 -21.98 12.16
CA ASN A 146 -0.02 -22.77 11.98
C ASN A 146 -0.33 -24.25 12.28
N PRO A 147 -0.25 -25.15 11.28
CA PRO A 147 -0.64 -26.55 11.47
C PRO A 147 0.35 -27.32 12.34
N ILE A 148 1.55 -26.79 12.57
CA ILE A 148 2.60 -27.44 13.37
C ILE A 148 2.49 -27.02 14.83
N THR A 149 2.35 -25.72 15.11
CA THR A 149 2.32 -25.18 16.48
C THR A 149 0.90 -25.05 17.04
N GLY A 150 -0.12 -25.06 16.18
CA GLY A 150 -1.51 -24.78 16.57
C GLY A 150 -1.78 -23.29 16.85
N ASN A 151 -0.79 -22.41 16.67
CA ASN A 151 -0.94 -20.98 16.87
C ASN A 151 -1.99 -20.40 15.90
N VAL A 152 -2.88 -19.57 16.45
CA VAL A 152 -3.96 -18.90 15.70
C VAL A 152 -3.69 -17.39 15.70
N ILE A 153 -3.50 -16.85 14.50
CA ILE A 153 -3.27 -15.44 14.23
C ILE A 153 -4.52 -14.88 13.56
N GLU A 154 -5.06 -13.79 14.10
CA GLU A 154 -6.32 -13.22 13.65
C GLU A 154 -6.26 -11.71 13.53
N SER A 155 -7.02 -11.16 12.60
CA SER A 155 -7.26 -9.73 12.50
C SER A 155 -8.60 -9.47 11.84
N THR A 156 -9.10 -8.25 11.99
CA THR A 156 -10.35 -7.81 11.38
C THR A 156 -10.17 -6.46 10.74
N THR A 157 -10.83 -6.24 9.61
CA THR A 157 -10.94 -4.92 8.96
C THR A 157 -12.36 -4.73 8.46
N PRO A 158 -12.94 -3.53 8.55
CA PRO A 158 -14.10 -3.21 7.73
C PRO A 158 -13.70 -3.14 6.25
N VAL A 159 -14.69 -3.05 5.38
CA VAL A 159 -14.52 -2.68 3.97
C VAL A 159 -15.01 -1.25 3.80
N ILE A 160 -14.39 -0.52 2.87
CA ILE A 160 -14.78 0.85 2.54
C ILE A 160 -15.96 0.80 1.58
N ASN A 161 -17.01 1.55 1.89
CA ASN A 161 -18.18 1.63 1.03
C ASN A 161 -17.80 2.21 -0.35
N ALA A 162 -18.51 1.78 -1.39
CA ALA A 162 -18.35 2.37 -2.70
C ALA A 162 -18.75 3.87 -2.67
N PHE A 163 -18.03 4.69 -3.42
CA PHE A 163 -18.31 6.13 -3.54
C PHE A 163 -18.05 6.61 -4.97
N THR A 164 -18.49 7.82 -5.27
CA THR A 164 -18.33 8.44 -6.59
C THR A 164 -17.53 9.72 -6.52
N ILE A 165 -16.88 10.08 -7.64
CA ILE A 165 -16.28 11.38 -7.84
C ILE A 165 -17.36 12.36 -8.31
N ASP A 166 -17.48 13.53 -7.70
CA ASP A 166 -18.45 14.55 -8.11
C ASP A 166 -17.84 15.50 -9.14
N LYS A 167 -16.60 15.92 -8.90
CA LYS A 167 -15.81 16.72 -9.86
C LYS A 167 -14.43 16.12 -10.12
N PRO A 168 -13.94 16.20 -11.37
CA PRO A 168 -14.59 16.78 -12.55
C PRO A 168 -15.79 15.94 -13.04
N ILE A 169 -16.82 16.65 -13.53
CA ILE A 169 -18.06 16.02 -14.02
C ILE A 169 -17.72 15.03 -15.14
N TYR A 170 -18.28 13.83 -15.06
CA TYR A 170 -18.06 12.77 -16.04
C TYR A 170 -19.18 12.73 -17.09
N ASN A 171 -18.91 13.25 -18.28
CA ASN A 171 -19.81 13.13 -19.43
C ASN A 171 -19.57 11.78 -20.13
N TYR A 172 -20.45 10.80 -19.91
CA TYR A 172 -20.35 9.46 -20.50
C TYR A 172 -20.28 9.43 -22.04
N LEU A 173 -20.85 10.42 -22.73
CA LEU A 173 -20.81 10.48 -24.19
C LEU A 173 -19.50 11.07 -24.72
N ASN A 174 -18.86 11.94 -23.94
CA ASN A 174 -17.65 12.64 -24.36
C ASN A 174 -16.83 13.11 -23.14
N PRO A 175 -16.17 12.20 -22.41
CA PRO A 175 -15.46 12.57 -21.19
C PRO A 175 -14.22 13.38 -21.59
N ARG A 176 -14.21 14.63 -21.16
CA ARG A 176 -13.13 15.58 -21.44
C ARG A 176 -12.70 16.27 -20.15
N ILE A 177 -11.39 16.39 -19.98
CA ILE A 177 -10.79 17.16 -18.89
C ILE A 177 -10.04 18.35 -19.47
N ASN A 178 -10.06 19.46 -18.73
CA ASN A 178 -9.37 20.68 -19.10
C ASN A 178 -8.17 20.87 -18.18
N PHE A 179 -6.99 20.97 -18.76
CA PHE A 179 -5.80 21.47 -18.09
C PHE A 179 -5.38 22.79 -18.77
N GLY A 180 -6.26 23.80 -18.81
CA GLY A 180 -5.90 25.10 -19.40
C GLY A 180 -4.86 25.85 -18.53
N PRO A 181 -3.95 26.64 -19.12
CA PRO A 181 -2.76 27.17 -18.45
C PRO A 181 -3.02 28.15 -17.30
N ASP A 182 -4.16 28.87 -17.32
CA ASP A 182 -4.48 29.91 -16.33
C ASP A 182 -5.55 29.49 -15.30
N ALA A 183 -5.77 28.19 -15.11
CA ALA A 183 -6.85 27.69 -14.26
C ALA A 183 -6.34 26.71 -13.19
N SER A 184 -6.79 26.93 -11.94
CA SER A 184 -6.87 25.86 -10.95
C SER A 184 -8.18 25.10 -11.11
N ALA A 185 -8.18 23.84 -10.69
CA ALA A 185 -9.37 23.01 -10.68
C ALA A 185 -9.40 22.16 -9.40
N ASN A 186 -10.57 21.58 -9.12
CA ASN A 186 -10.79 20.74 -7.96
C ASN A 186 -11.19 19.33 -8.39
N ILE A 187 -10.72 18.36 -7.63
CA ILE A 187 -11.34 17.04 -7.52
C ILE A 187 -12.19 17.06 -6.25
N GLU A 188 -13.45 16.67 -6.38
CA GLU A 188 -14.44 16.71 -5.29
C GLU A 188 -15.17 15.37 -5.23
N TRP A 189 -15.42 14.89 -4.01
CA TRP A 189 -16.16 13.66 -3.71
C TRP A 189 -16.69 13.73 -2.27
N GLU A 190 -17.67 12.90 -1.94
CA GLU A 190 -18.04 12.64 -0.54
C GLU A 190 -17.22 11.47 0.03
N SER A 191 -16.76 11.60 1.28
CA SER A 191 -16.04 10.50 1.94
C SER A 191 -16.94 9.26 2.10
N PRO A 192 -16.48 8.04 1.76
CA PRO A 192 -17.21 6.82 2.09
C PRO A 192 -17.10 6.49 3.58
N VAL A 193 -18.08 5.73 4.08
CA VAL A 193 -17.99 5.06 5.39
C VAL A 193 -16.72 4.20 5.44
N ASN A 194 -16.03 4.22 6.59
CA ASN A 194 -14.74 3.55 6.84
C ASN A 194 -13.54 4.09 6.03
N GLY A 195 -13.73 5.05 5.12
CA GLY A 195 -12.64 5.70 4.39
C GLY A 195 -11.99 6.79 5.24
N LYS A 196 -10.66 6.76 5.37
CA LYS A 196 -9.91 7.75 6.15
C LYS A 196 -8.92 8.56 5.33
N ARG A 197 -8.02 7.90 4.62
CA ARG A 197 -6.92 8.55 3.90
C ARG A 197 -7.12 8.38 2.41
N PHE A 198 -7.08 9.48 1.69
CA PHE A 198 -7.22 9.53 0.24
C PHE A 198 -5.89 9.89 -0.38
N GLU A 199 -5.56 9.22 -1.48
CA GLU A 199 -4.50 9.59 -2.40
C GLU A 199 -5.13 9.82 -3.77
N VAL A 200 -4.76 10.96 -4.38
CA VAL A 200 -5.30 11.36 -5.68
C VAL A 200 -4.17 11.54 -6.66
N LYS A 201 -4.31 10.93 -7.83
CA LYS A 201 -3.33 11.02 -8.92
C LYS A 201 -4.03 11.09 -10.28
N PHE A 202 -3.35 11.74 -11.22
CA PHE A 202 -3.64 11.63 -12.64
C PHE A 202 -2.61 10.70 -13.30
N ILE A 203 -3.08 9.80 -14.18
CA ILE A 203 -2.22 8.97 -15.02
C ILE A 203 -2.49 9.35 -16.46
N PHE A 204 -1.52 10.02 -17.08
CA PHE A 204 -1.59 10.40 -18.48
C PHE A 204 -0.92 9.35 -19.34
N THR A 205 -1.68 8.78 -20.28
CA THR A 205 -1.18 7.88 -21.32
C THR A 205 -0.99 8.67 -22.59
N TYR A 206 0.17 8.48 -23.24
CA TYR A 206 0.47 9.04 -24.56
C TYR A 206 1.21 8.00 -25.41
N TYR A 207 1.31 8.28 -26.71
CA TYR A 207 1.90 7.37 -27.68
C TYR A 207 3.11 8.03 -28.32
N GLU A 208 4.23 7.31 -28.39
CA GLU A 208 5.41 7.71 -29.13
C GLU A 208 5.47 6.96 -30.46
N LEU A 209 5.73 7.69 -31.54
CA LEU A 209 6.01 7.16 -32.86
C LEU A 209 7.44 7.53 -33.22
N TYR A 210 8.29 6.53 -33.45
CA TYR A 210 9.70 6.74 -33.77
C TYR A 210 9.89 6.73 -35.29
N ASP A 211 10.75 7.61 -35.81
CA ASP A 211 11.10 7.64 -37.24
C ASP A 211 11.66 6.29 -37.74
N SER A 212 12.32 5.54 -36.85
CA SER A 212 12.86 4.21 -37.13
C SER A 212 11.78 3.14 -37.31
N ASN A 213 10.57 3.37 -36.81
CA ASN A 213 9.42 2.48 -36.93
C ASN A 213 8.11 3.29 -36.96
N PRO A 214 7.81 3.97 -38.08
CA PRO A 214 6.69 4.91 -38.19
C PRO A 214 5.31 4.22 -38.29
N THR A 215 5.27 2.89 -38.21
CA THR A 215 4.03 2.09 -38.28
C THR A 215 3.58 1.52 -36.95
N ASP A 216 4.39 1.65 -35.90
CA ASP A 216 4.11 1.10 -34.58
C ASP A 216 4.26 2.15 -33.48
N THR A 217 3.30 2.17 -32.56
CA THR A 217 3.27 3.16 -31.48
C THR A 217 3.68 2.51 -30.17
N ILE A 218 4.56 3.18 -29.43
CA ILE A 218 4.93 2.77 -28.08
C ILE A 218 4.06 3.55 -27.08
N THR A 219 3.25 2.83 -26.31
CA THR A 219 2.47 3.41 -25.21
C THR A 219 3.37 3.80 -24.05
N LYS A 220 3.22 5.03 -23.57
CA LYS A 220 3.93 5.58 -22.41
C LYS A 220 2.94 6.15 -21.42
N THR A 221 3.33 6.20 -20.16
CA THR A 221 2.54 6.79 -19.08
C THR A 221 3.36 7.77 -18.26
N MET A 222 2.70 8.79 -17.74
CA MET A 222 3.19 9.70 -16.72
C MET A 222 2.19 9.72 -15.58
N THR A 223 2.68 9.55 -14.35
CA THR A 223 1.86 9.69 -13.14
C THR A 223 2.14 11.03 -12.46
N TRP A 224 1.09 11.81 -12.29
CA TRP A 224 1.10 13.04 -11.51
C TRP A 224 0.34 12.80 -10.19
N ASN A 225 1.07 12.76 -9.09
CA ASN A 225 0.48 12.70 -7.75
C ASN A 225 0.00 14.09 -7.36
N VAL A 226 -1.31 14.26 -7.21
CA VAL A 226 -1.93 15.54 -6.83
C VAL A 226 -1.73 15.78 -5.33
N GLY A 227 -1.92 14.74 -4.52
CA GLY A 227 -1.66 14.81 -3.09
C GLY A 227 -2.44 13.78 -2.29
N THR A 228 -2.41 13.97 -0.97
CA THR A 228 -3.15 13.14 -0.02
C THR A 228 -3.95 14.01 0.93
N ILE A 229 -5.16 13.60 1.27
CA ILE A 229 -6.03 14.26 2.26
C ILE A 229 -6.64 13.20 3.17
N THR A 230 -7.04 13.58 4.39
CA THR A 230 -7.74 12.68 5.32
C THR A 230 -9.10 13.23 5.66
N SER A 231 -10.11 12.37 5.74
CA SER A 231 -11.40 12.75 6.33
C SER A 231 -11.25 13.02 7.82
N SER A 232 -12.17 13.81 8.35
CA SER A 232 -12.33 14.10 9.77
C SER A 232 -12.77 12.86 10.57
N ASP A 233 -13.72 12.08 10.07
CA ASP A 233 -14.26 10.87 10.71
C ASP A 233 -14.43 9.68 9.73
N LEU A 234 -15.13 8.62 10.17
CA LEU A 234 -15.37 7.38 9.43
C LEU A 234 -16.85 7.15 9.07
N PHE A 235 -17.73 8.10 9.36
CA PHE A 235 -19.18 7.97 9.14
C PHE A 235 -19.59 8.21 7.68
N GLY A 236 -18.68 8.76 6.88
CA GLY A 236 -18.94 9.13 5.49
C GLY A 236 -19.77 10.42 5.34
N GLY A 237 -19.86 10.91 4.11
CA GLY A 237 -20.63 12.11 3.75
C GLY A 237 -19.92 13.43 4.02
N GLU A 238 -18.62 13.42 4.36
CA GLU A 238 -17.82 14.64 4.41
C GLU A 238 -17.50 15.10 2.98
N GLU A 239 -17.74 16.38 2.68
CA GLU A 239 -17.33 16.99 1.42
C GLU A 239 -15.79 17.06 1.36
N MET A 240 -15.21 16.24 0.49
CA MET A 240 -13.77 16.20 0.26
C MET A 240 -13.43 17.05 -0.96
N LEU A 241 -12.38 17.85 -0.84
CA LEU A 241 -11.91 18.73 -1.92
C LEU A 241 -10.39 18.70 -2.01
N MET A 242 -9.89 18.46 -3.22
CA MET A 242 -8.46 18.56 -3.54
C MET A 242 -8.26 19.49 -4.73
N SER A 243 -7.66 20.66 -4.49
CA SER A 243 -7.30 21.62 -5.52
C SER A 243 -5.96 21.27 -6.15
N TYR A 244 -5.83 21.54 -7.45
CA TYR A 244 -4.59 21.39 -8.21
C TYR A 244 -4.44 22.51 -9.23
N ASN A 245 -3.19 22.77 -9.64
CA ASN A 245 -2.89 23.71 -10.70
C ASN A 245 -2.75 22.95 -12.03
N ASN A 246 -3.54 23.33 -13.04
CA ASN A 246 -3.46 22.70 -14.36
C ASN A 246 -2.08 22.81 -15.01
N HIS A 247 -1.31 23.83 -14.64
CA HIS A 247 0.05 24.06 -15.13
C HIS A 247 1.03 22.97 -14.69
N ASP A 248 0.80 22.35 -13.53
CA ASP A 248 1.65 21.28 -12.99
C ASP A 248 1.68 20.08 -13.94
N PHE A 249 0.58 19.81 -14.64
CA PHE A 249 0.51 18.76 -15.67
C PHE A 249 1.59 18.92 -16.74
N TYR A 250 1.72 20.12 -17.33
CA TYR A 250 2.69 20.39 -18.39
C TYR A 250 4.11 20.53 -17.84
N TYR A 251 4.26 21.14 -16.67
CA TYR A 251 5.55 21.30 -16.02
C TYR A 251 6.17 19.94 -15.70
N LEU A 252 5.41 19.02 -15.10
CA LEU A 252 5.87 17.67 -14.78
C LEU A 252 6.21 16.88 -16.05
N LEU A 253 5.39 17.00 -17.10
CA LEU A 253 5.64 16.35 -18.37
C LEU A 253 6.94 16.85 -19.02
N GLY A 254 7.15 18.16 -19.07
CA GLY A 254 8.38 18.76 -19.59
C GLY A 254 9.62 18.47 -18.76
N ALA A 255 9.46 18.25 -17.45
CA ALA A 255 10.57 17.85 -16.58
C ALA A 255 10.97 16.37 -16.73
N GLN A 256 10.04 15.51 -17.16
CA GLN A 256 10.28 14.07 -17.28
C GLN A 256 10.68 13.62 -18.69
N LEU A 257 10.27 14.36 -19.73
CA LEU A 257 10.52 13.98 -21.11
C LEU A 257 11.72 14.71 -21.70
N GLU A 258 12.54 13.94 -22.40
CA GLU A 258 13.63 14.49 -23.20
C GLU A 258 13.10 14.98 -24.56
N GLU A 259 13.63 16.13 -25.00
CA GLU A 259 13.43 16.67 -26.34
C GLU A 259 14.07 15.72 -27.37
N ARG A 260 13.28 15.31 -28.37
CA ARG A 260 13.69 14.33 -29.38
C ARG A 260 13.13 14.72 -30.74
N ASN A 261 14.01 14.75 -31.74
CA ASN A 261 13.64 15.05 -33.12
C ASN A 261 13.21 13.80 -33.91
N ASP A 262 13.50 12.61 -33.40
CA ASP A 262 13.18 11.32 -34.02
C ASP A 262 11.86 10.70 -33.50
N VAL A 263 11.11 11.46 -32.70
CA VAL A 263 9.88 11.02 -32.03
C VAL A 263 8.78 12.03 -32.23
N GLU A 264 7.64 11.56 -32.74
CA GLU A 264 6.35 12.24 -32.67
C GLU A 264 5.56 11.69 -31.47
N ARG A 265 4.90 12.57 -30.71
CA ARG A 265 4.07 12.17 -29.57
C ARG A 265 2.62 12.52 -29.79
N ARG A 266 1.70 11.63 -29.42
CA ARG A 266 0.26 11.91 -29.49
C ARG A 266 -0.44 11.68 -28.16
N PRO A 267 -1.38 12.56 -27.78
CA PRO A 267 -2.12 12.41 -26.54
C PRO A 267 -3.00 11.15 -26.58
N GLY A 268 -3.05 10.44 -25.46
CA GLY A 268 -3.98 9.36 -25.21
C GLY A 268 -5.04 9.79 -24.20
N ILE A 269 -5.19 9.00 -23.14
CA ILE A 269 -6.17 9.22 -22.09
C ILE A 269 -5.53 9.80 -20.82
N VAL A 270 -6.33 10.48 -20.01
CA VAL A 270 -6.00 10.86 -18.64
C VAL A 270 -6.92 10.11 -17.71
N GLU A 271 -6.37 9.25 -16.87
CA GLU A 271 -7.11 8.60 -15.79
C GLU A 271 -6.97 9.45 -14.51
N LEU A 272 -8.09 9.89 -13.95
CA LEU A 272 -8.15 10.37 -12.57
C LEU A 272 -8.39 9.16 -11.67
N ASN A 273 -7.52 8.97 -10.69
CA ASN A 273 -7.58 7.86 -9.75
C ASN A 273 -7.65 8.42 -8.32
N VAL A 274 -8.65 7.97 -7.56
CA VAL A 274 -8.83 8.30 -6.14
C VAL A 274 -8.81 6.98 -5.37
N THR A 275 -7.73 6.74 -4.65
CA THR A 275 -7.58 5.58 -3.76
C THR A 275 -7.87 6.03 -2.34
N VAL A 276 -8.70 5.27 -1.61
CA VAL A 276 -8.99 5.49 -0.20
C VAL A 276 -8.56 4.28 0.62
N GLY A 277 -8.01 4.52 1.81
CA GLY A 277 -7.63 3.50 2.79
C GLY A 277 -8.35 3.71 4.12
N THR A 278 -8.47 2.63 4.92
CA THR A 278 -9.06 2.71 6.26
C THR A 278 -8.16 3.46 7.25
N ASP A 279 -8.68 3.71 8.46
CA ASP A 279 -7.93 4.38 9.52
C ASP A 279 -6.71 3.57 10.00
N GLU A 280 -6.77 2.23 9.97
CA GLU A 280 -5.63 1.38 10.26
C GLU A 280 -4.49 1.62 9.26
N LEU A 281 -4.81 1.74 7.96
CA LEU A 281 -3.82 2.04 6.93
C LEU A 281 -3.24 3.44 7.10
N ASN A 282 -4.09 4.43 7.38
CA ASN A 282 -3.65 5.80 7.69
C ASN A 282 -2.67 5.82 8.88
N THR A 283 -3.04 5.17 9.98
CA THR A 283 -2.21 5.08 11.19
C THR A 283 -0.87 4.40 10.91
N TYR A 284 -0.89 3.28 10.19
CA TYR A 284 0.32 2.56 9.80
C TYR A 284 1.25 3.42 8.92
N ILE A 285 0.71 4.14 7.94
CA ILE A 285 1.50 5.04 7.07
C ILE A 285 2.10 6.18 7.89
N ASN A 286 1.33 6.84 8.76
CA ASN A 286 1.81 7.98 9.55
C ASN A 286 2.94 7.59 10.52
N ILE A 287 2.83 6.43 11.16
CA ILE A 287 3.86 5.91 12.06
C ILE A 287 5.14 5.58 11.29
N ASN A 288 5.03 5.02 10.08
CA ASN A 288 6.20 4.64 9.28
C ASN A 288 6.84 5.80 8.51
N ASN A 289 6.10 6.87 8.19
CA ASN A 289 6.60 8.04 7.46
C ASN A 289 7.24 9.11 8.34
N THR A 290 7.07 9.06 9.67
CA THR A 290 7.70 10.03 10.58
C THR A 290 9.19 9.72 10.77
N SER A 291 10.04 10.31 9.93
CA SER A 291 11.49 10.13 9.97
C SER A 291 12.23 11.37 10.49
N SER A 292 12.44 11.48 11.81
CA SER A 292 13.57 12.24 12.38
C SER A 292 13.53 12.26 13.90
N SER A 293 14.11 11.26 14.56
CA SER A 293 14.79 11.48 15.84
C SER A 293 15.71 10.30 16.16
N ILE A 294 16.82 10.66 16.79
CA ILE A 294 17.89 9.76 17.24
C ILE A 294 17.27 8.72 18.18
N ILE A 295 17.31 7.46 17.74
CA ILE A 295 17.07 6.19 18.46
C ILE A 295 16.19 6.30 19.73
N GLN A 296 14.90 6.05 19.53
CA GLN A 296 13.98 5.48 20.52
C GLN A 296 13.23 4.33 19.82
N GLU A 297 12.82 3.33 20.60
CA GLU A 297 12.00 2.21 20.14
C GLU A 297 10.84 2.77 19.29
N ARG A 298 10.79 2.41 18.00
CA ARG A 298 9.78 2.98 17.11
C ARG A 298 8.44 2.40 17.53
N PRO A 299 7.41 3.23 17.79
CA PRO A 299 6.07 2.69 17.96
C PRO A 299 5.74 1.88 16.70
N GLN A 300 5.34 0.62 16.88
CA GLN A 300 4.90 -0.24 15.79
C GLN A 300 3.39 -0.37 15.87
N PHE A 301 2.71 -0.05 14.77
CA PHE A 301 1.29 -0.34 14.64
C PHE A 301 1.10 -1.80 14.22
N THR A 302 0.25 -2.51 14.95
CA THR A 302 -0.30 -3.80 14.52
C THR A 302 -1.75 -3.90 14.95
N ASN A 303 -2.61 -4.35 14.03
CA ASN A 303 -3.96 -4.79 14.34
C ASN A 303 -4.10 -6.33 14.22
N ILE A 304 -2.97 -7.04 14.21
CA ILE A 304 -2.89 -8.50 14.16
C ILE A 304 -2.78 -9.04 15.59
N SER A 305 -3.73 -9.87 16.00
CA SER A 305 -3.67 -10.62 17.26
C SER A 305 -2.74 -11.83 17.09
N ASN A 306 -1.88 -12.10 18.10
CA ASN A 306 -0.84 -13.14 18.08
C ASN A 306 0.14 -13.03 16.90
N GLY A 307 0.35 -11.82 16.39
CA GLY A 307 1.28 -11.54 15.30
C GLY A 307 1.59 -10.05 15.19
N MET A 308 2.23 -9.68 14.10
CA MET A 308 2.59 -8.30 13.75
C MET A 308 2.17 -7.97 12.32
N GLY A 309 2.16 -6.69 11.98
CA GLY A 309 1.90 -6.19 10.65
C GLY A 309 0.52 -5.54 10.55
N ILE A 310 -0.10 -5.59 9.37
CA ILE A 310 -1.35 -4.88 9.13
C ILE A 310 -2.30 -5.72 8.27
N PHE A 311 -3.56 -5.74 8.68
CA PHE A 311 -4.67 -6.23 7.88
C PHE A 311 -5.73 -5.13 7.77
N THR A 312 -5.93 -4.59 6.58
CA THR A 312 -6.73 -3.38 6.33
C THR A 312 -7.49 -3.54 5.01
N SER A 313 -8.23 -2.54 4.58
CA SER A 313 -8.82 -2.47 3.24
C SER A 313 -8.51 -1.16 2.55
N ARG A 314 -8.64 -1.18 1.23
CA ARG A 314 -8.67 0.00 0.38
C ARG A 314 -9.85 -0.09 -0.58
N PHE A 315 -10.18 1.02 -1.21
CA PHE A 315 -11.07 1.10 -2.36
C PHE A 315 -10.46 2.06 -3.37
N GLU A 316 -10.60 1.78 -4.65
CA GLU A 316 -10.12 2.64 -5.72
C GLU A 316 -11.25 2.93 -6.70
N ILE A 317 -11.42 4.21 -7.05
CA ILE A 317 -12.27 4.62 -8.15
C ILE A 317 -11.45 5.39 -9.18
N SER A 318 -11.66 5.08 -10.45
CA SER A 318 -11.02 5.76 -11.56
C SER A 318 -12.02 6.30 -12.57
N ARG A 319 -11.64 7.40 -13.23
CA ARG A 319 -12.38 7.97 -14.36
C ARG A 319 -11.43 8.33 -15.48
N THR A 320 -11.79 7.92 -16.69
CA THR A 320 -10.97 8.14 -17.89
C THR A 320 -11.49 9.29 -18.73
N TYR A 321 -10.63 10.27 -19.01
CA TYR A 321 -10.94 11.44 -19.83
C TYR A 321 -10.00 11.51 -21.04
N LYS A 322 -10.43 12.21 -22.09
CA LYS A 322 -9.49 12.78 -23.07
C LYS A 322 -9.19 14.24 -22.71
N LEU A 323 -8.01 14.73 -23.04
CA LEU A 323 -7.74 16.18 -23.03
C LEU A 323 -8.71 16.90 -23.98
N ASN A 324 -9.26 18.03 -23.55
CA ASN A 324 -10.03 18.92 -24.43
C ASN A 324 -9.12 19.67 -25.41
N SER A 325 -9.71 20.42 -26.35
CA SER A 325 -8.94 21.14 -27.38
C SER A 325 -7.96 22.15 -26.79
N THR A 326 -8.34 22.88 -25.74
CA THR A 326 -7.46 23.85 -25.07
C THR A 326 -6.26 23.18 -24.40
N ALA A 327 -6.46 22.04 -23.76
CA ALA A 327 -5.39 21.28 -23.15
C ALA A 327 -4.46 20.65 -24.18
N VAL A 328 -4.99 20.17 -25.32
CA VAL A 328 -4.14 19.69 -26.42
C VAL A 328 -3.34 20.84 -27.06
N ASP A 329 -3.95 22.00 -27.27
CA ASP A 329 -3.24 23.18 -27.79
C ASP A 329 -2.08 23.59 -26.87
N THR A 330 -2.32 23.61 -25.56
CA THR A 330 -1.29 23.88 -24.55
C THR A 330 -0.23 22.78 -24.50
N LEU A 331 -0.61 21.51 -24.71
CA LEU A 331 0.34 20.40 -24.81
C LEU A 331 1.29 20.58 -26.00
N MET A 332 0.77 21.02 -27.15
CA MET A 332 1.55 21.21 -28.38
C MET A 332 2.41 22.48 -28.36
N PHE A 333 1.90 23.59 -27.82
CA PHE A 333 2.51 24.92 -27.98
C PHE A 333 2.90 25.59 -26.66
N GLY A 334 2.56 24.99 -25.52
CA GLY A 334 2.82 25.52 -24.19
C GLY A 334 4.30 25.57 -23.85
N GLN A 335 4.66 26.50 -22.97
CA GLN A 335 6.07 26.82 -22.69
C GLN A 335 6.92 25.64 -22.20
N TYR A 336 6.31 24.63 -21.54
CA TYR A 336 7.03 23.45 -21.01
C TYR A 336 7.08 22.28 -21.98
N THR A 337 6.17 22.21 -22.95
CA THR A 337 5.96 21.00 -23.77
C THR A 337 6.11 21.25 -25.27
N LYS A 338 6.24 22.51 -25.70
CA LYS A 338 6.40 22.89 -27.11
C LYS A 338 7.57 22.22 -27.85
N ASN A 339 8.60 21.79 -27.13
CA ASN A 339 9.77 21.12 -27.71
C ASN A 339 9.69 19.58 -27.58
N LEU A 340 8.58 19.03 -27.09
CA LEU A 340 8.40 17.60 -26.87
C LEU A 340 7.69 16.90 -28.04
N SER A 341 7.53 17.59 -29.18
CA SER A 341 6.98 17.03 -30.42
C SER A 341 5.59 16.41 -30.25
N PHE A 342 4.74 17.02 -29.41
CA PHE A 342 3.35 16.61 -29.31
C PHE A 342 2.53 17.13 -30.49
N GLU A 343 1.70 16.25 -31.03
CA GLU A 343 0.76 16.51 -32.11
C GLU A 343 -0.69 16.32 -31.64
N GLN A 344 -1.64 16.68 -32.51
CA GLN A 344 -3.06 16.41 -32.27
C GLN A 344 -3.35 14.89 -32.14
N TYR A 345 -4.52 14.56 -31.61
CA TYR A 345 -5.05 13.19 -31.68
C TYR A 345 -5.01 12.66 -33.12
N TRP A 346 -4.96 11.34 -33.28
CA TRP A 346 -5.18 10.71 -34.58
C TRP A 346 -6.49 11.19 -35.21
N ASN A 347 -6.44 11.50 -36.50
CA ASN A 347 -7.65 11.70 -37.28
C ASN A 347 -8.35 10.34 -37.35
N ASN A 348 -9.54 10.26 -36.75
CA ASN A 348 -10.37 9.06 -36.83
C ASN A 348 -10.80 8.77 -38.27
#